data_AF-A0A318HY21-F1
#
_entry.id   AF-A0A318HY21-F1
#
_cell.length_a   1.000
_cell.length_b   1.000
_cell.length_c   1.000
_cell.angle_alpha   90.00
_cell.angle_beta   90.00
_cell.angle_gamma   90.00
#
_symmetry.space_group_name_H-M   'P 1'
#
loop_
_entity.id
_entity.type
_entity.pdbx_description
1 polymer ?
#
loop_
_entity_poly.entity_id
_entity_poly.type
_entity_poly.pdbx_seq_one_letter_code
_entity_poly.pdbx_strand_id
1 'polypeptide(L)'
;MKQLATLMLLALLTGCVRNELPVKQSNAKTKVDHLIIKEVFYIGHYWVRDVRQWGFKNNNNNYNDDQYIEIYNPTDEVQYLDNLALCAHAIDPTKVITFAPKDDFVNRYYGINALAYFPGKGKDMPIQPKHSIIVAKYAVDHKAAFEKELEGEDLSMYKGLEAFLDLRKADFEWTNADYDHSGKNNPNVPDLQAIMTRKDQRGNILPSFDLQEVSEHGGIALIKLPWTPEDFAQNYKETKDKPGYLHYITITSSAFADFEAIEIPFADVIDCITICPKSQFQMRPCKLDKGYNAVTDVPFVSIKNIDYPTYSGLALTRRWDGRKFVDDDNTKTDFKVQVASLSRKDDKGNPIK
;
A
#
# COMPACT_ATOMS: atom_id res chain seq x y z
N MET A 1 82.59 20.13 -15.40
CA MET A 1 82.04 21.50 -15.25
C MET A 1 81.02 21.72 -16.35
N LYS A 2 79.77 22.04 -15.96
CA LYS A 2 78.75 22.79 -16.72
C LYS A 2 78.22 22.15 -18.03
N GLN A 3 76.95 22.19 -18.39
CA GLN A 3 75.66 22.47 -17.73
C GLN A 3 74.58 22.18 -18.79
N LEU A 4 73.53 21.48 -18.38
CA LEU A 4 72.11 21.76 -18.61
C LEU A 4 71.60 22.27 -19.98
N ALA A 5 70.67 21.50 -20.55
CA ALA A 5 69.42 22.03 -21.10
C ALA A 5 68.29 21.03 -20.79
N THR A 6 67.48 21.36 -19.78
CA THR A 6 66.34 20.60 -19.29
C THR A 6 65.10 21.02 -20.08
N LEU A 7 64.44 20.08 -20.77
CA LEU A 7 63.11 20.29 -21.35
C LEU A 7 62.06 19.90 -20.29
N MET A 8 61.36 20.88 -19.74
CA MET A 8 60.18 20.65 -18.89
C MET A 8 59.01 20.16 -19.76
N LEU A 9 58.57 18.91 -19.55
CA LEU A 9 57.22 18.50 -19.94
C LEU A 9 56.30 18.71 -18.73
N LEU A 10 55.34 19.63 -18.84
CA LEU A 10 54.21 19.71 -17.92
C LEU A 10 53.32 18.47 -18.10
N ALA A 11 53.31 17.59 -17.10
CA ALA A 11 52.28 16.58 -16.95
C ALA A 11 51.00 17.23 -16.39
N LEU A 12 49.94 17.27 -17.21
CA LEU A 12 48.60 17.61 -16.74
C LEU A 12 48.08 16.45 -15.86
N LEU A 13 48.05 16.68 -14.56
CA LEU A 13 47.30 15.88 -13.59
C LEU A 13 45.81 16.24 -13.71
N THR A 14 45.04 15.50 -14.49
CA THR A 14 43.58 15.45 -14.32
C THR A 14 43.26 14.26 -13.42
N GLY A 15 42.77 14.59 -12.23
CA GLY A 15 42.58 13.68 -11.12
C GLY A 15 41.67 12.49 -11.39
N CYS A 16 42.02 11.39 -10.73
CA CYS A 16 41.17 10.23 -10.55
C CYS A 16 39.87 10.63 -9.85
N VAL A 17 38.74 10.55 -10.55
CA VAL A 17 37.47 10.20 -9.91
C VAL A 17 37.20 8.77 -10.35
N ARG A 18 37.49 7.81 -9.46
CA ARG A 18 36.98 6.45 -9.61
C ARG A 18 35.47 6.57 -9.52
N ASN A 19 34.78 6.42 -10.64
CA ASN A 19 33.37 6.06 -10.67
C ASN A 19 33.21 4.85 -9.73
N GLU A 20 32.50 5.05 -8.62
CA GLU A 20 32.11 3.94 -7.77
C GLU A 20 31.32 2.95 -8.63
N LEU A 21 31.80 1.72 -8.61
CA LEU A 21 31.22 0.60 -9.34
C LEU A 21 29.74 0.45 -8.97
N PRO A 22 28.84 0.09 -9.91
CA PRO A 22 27.46 -0.21 -9.58
C PRO A 22 27.42 -1.30 -8.51
N VAL A 23 26.87 -0.94 -7.36
CA VAL A 23 26.68 -1.83 -6.21
C VAL A 23 25.73 -2.94 -6.64
N LYS A 24 26.27 -4.17 -6.74
CA LYS A 24 25.59 -5.46 -6.97
C LYS A 24 24.38 -5.38 -7.90
N GLN A 25 24.64 -5.47 -9.20
CA GLN A 25 23.65 -6.04 -10.12
C GLN A 25 23.27 -7.44 -9.59
N SER A 26 21.97 -7.66 -9.41
CA SER A 26 21.42 -8.97 -9.04
C SER A 26 21.91 -10.02 -10.03
N ASN A 27 22.76 -10.93 -9.56
CA ASN A 27 23.24 -12.04 -10.35
C ASN A 27 22.17 -13.14 -10.33
N ALA A 28 21.70 -13.51 -11.53
CA ALA A 28 20.92 -14.70 -11.89
C ALA A 28 19.38 -14.54 -12.02
N LYS A 29 18.93 -14.42 -13.28
CA LYS A 29 17.98 -15.33 -13.96
C LYS A 29 16.62 -15.74 -13.34
N THR A 30 16.16 -15.24 -12.20
CA THR A 30 14.79 -15.50 -11.75
C THR A 30 13.84 -14.46 -12.34
N LYS A 31 12.99 -14.88 -13.29
CA LYS A 31 11.77 -14.12 -13.60
C LYS A 31 10.90 -14.10 -12.33
N VAL A 32 10.17 -13.02 -12.10
CA VAL A 32 9.09 -13.04 -11.11
C VAL A 32 7.96 -13.87 -11.71
N ASP A 33 7.59 -14.94 -11.03
CA ASP A 33 6.69 -16.01 -11.50
C ASP A 33 5.31 -16.00 -10.82
N HIS A 34 5.04 -14.97 -10.02
CA HIS A 34 3.80 -14.74 -9.31
C HIS A 34 3.31 -13.30 -9.51
N LEU A 35 2.07 -13.01 -9.09
CA LEU A 35 1.52 -11.65 -9.11
C LEU A 35 2.24 -10.77 -8.09
N ILE A 36 2.48 -9.50 -8.42
CA ILE A 36 3.12 -8.55 -7.49
C ILE A 36 2.22 -7.37 -7.17
N ILE A 37 2.42 -6.81 -5.99
CA ILE A 37 2.01 -5.44 -5.65
C ILE A 37 2.99 -4.50 -6.35
N LYS A 38 2.53 -3.86 -7.42
CA LYS A 38 3.35 -2.96 -8.25
C LYS A 38 3.38 -1.54 -7.72
N GLU A 39 2.28 -1.05 -7.19
CA GLU A 39 2.19 0.31 -6.64
C GLU A 39 1.16 0.38 -5.51
N VAL A 40 1.48 1.15 -4.47
CA VAL A 40 0.55 1.48 -3.38
C VAL A 40 0.51 2.99 -3.22
N PHE A 41 -0.65 3.57 -3.48
CA PHE A 41 -0.92 4.98 -3.26
C PHE A 41 -1.85 5.14 -2.05
N TYR A 42 -1.31 5.64 -0.95
CA TYR A 42 -2.01 5.73 0.33
C TYR A 42 -2.01 7.15 0.93
N ILE A 43 -1.11 8.04 0.48
CA ILE A 43 -0.86 9.32 1.14
C ILE A 43 -1.91 10.39 0.81
N GLY A 44 -2.55 10.29 -0.35
CA GLY A 44 -3.54 11.26 -0.81
C GLY A 44 -2.97 12.53 -1.42
N HIS A 45 -3.84 13.55 -1.54
CA HIS A 45 -3.53 14.84 -2.16
C HIS A 45 -3.79 16.03 -1.23
N TYR A 46 -2.85 16.97 -1.25
CA TYR A 46 -2.96 18.26 -0.58
C TYR A 46 -4.02 19.14 -1.25
N TRP A 47 -4.79 19.86 -0.43
CA TRP A 47 -5.65 20.93 -0.90
C TRP A 47 -5.80 22.03 0.15
N VAL A 48 -6.29 23.19 -0.27
CA VAL A 48 -6.50 24.35 0.61
C VAL A 48 -7.72 25.14 0.20
N ARG A 49 -8.48 25.64 1.19
CA ARG A 49 -9.49 26.68 1.00
C ARG A 49 -8.87 28.04 1.27
N ASP A 50 -8.88 28.91 0.27
CA ASP A 50 -8.37 30.27 0.34
C ASP A 50 -9.41 31.21 0.95
N VAL A 51 -9.22 31.49 2.23
CA VAL A 51 -10.12 32.32 3.06
C VAL A 51 -9.49 33.68 3.39
N ARG A 52 -8.34 34.01 2.77
CA ARG A 52 -7.59 35.25 3.03
C ARG A 52 -8.38 36.52 2.79
N GLN A 53 -9.37 36.49 1.89
CA GLN A 53 -10.25 37.63 1.61
C GLN A 53 -11.03 38.11 2.84
N TRP A 54 -11.22 37.25 3.85
CA TRP A 54 -11.86 37.61 5.12
C TRP A 54 -10.86 37.81 6.26
N GLY A 55 -9.55 37.91 5.97
CA GLY A 55 -8.51 38.10 6.98
C GLY A 55 -8.15 36.84 7.78
N PHE A 56 -8.70 35.68 7.42
CA PHE A 56 -8.37 34.41 8.07
C PHE A 56 -7.14 33.74 7.42
N LYS A 57 -6.45 32.90 8.20
CA LYS A 57 -5.37 32.06 7.69
C LYS A 57 -5.97 30.86 6.97
N ASN A 58 -5.39 30.49 5.84
CA ASN A 58 -5.74 29.27 5.13
C ASN A 58 -5.43 28.04 5.99
N ASN A 59 -6.31 27.04 5.91
CA ASN A 59 -6.06 25.73 6.48
C ASN A 59 -5.63 24.77 5.37
N ASN A 60 -4.43 24.20 5.54
CA ASN A 60 -3.88 23.20 4.66
C ASN A 60 -4.44 21.83 5.05
N ASN A 61 -5.02 21.13 4.07
CA ASN A 61 -5.70 19.85 4.27
C ASN A 61 -5.12 18.78 3.35
N ASN A 62 -5.46 17.53 3.64
CA ASN A 62 -5.14 16.38 2.82
C ASN A 62 -6.42 15.58 2.54
N TYR A 63 -6.50 14.99 1.37
CA TYR A 63 -7.59 14.13 0.92
C TYR A 63 -7.02 12.75 0.63
N ASN A 64 -7.50 11.71 1.32
CA ASN A 64 -6.96 10.36 1.25
C ASN A 64 -8.03 9.31 0.90
N ASP A 65 -9.11 9.70 0.25
CA ASP A 65 -10.12 8.74 -0.23
C ASP A 65 -9.76 8.20 -1.63
N ASP A 66 -8.78 8.78 -2.31
CA ASP A 66 -8.29 8.36 -3.63
C ASP A 66 -7.16 7.33 -3.57
N GLN A 67 -7.14 6.49 -2.54
CA GLN A 67 -6.16 5.42 -2.41
C GLN A 67 -6.39 4.32 -3.46
N TYR A 68 -5.29 3.69 -3.89
CA TYR A 68 -5.35 2.49 -4.71
C TYR A 68 -4.14 1.57 -4.50
N ILE A 69 -4.32 0.32 -4.87
CA ILE A 69 -3.27 -0.69 -5.00
C ILE A 69 -3.28 -1.21 -6.44
N GLU A 70 -2.11 -1.20 -7.08
CA GLU A 70 -1.91 -1.81 -8.39
C GLU A 70 -1.30 -3.20 -8.23
N ILE A 71 -2.00 -4.23 -8.70
CA ILE A 71 -1.51 -5.60 -8.82
C ILE A 71 -1.06 -5.82 -10.26
N TYR A 72 0.08 -6.45 -10.48
CA TYR A 72 0.62 -6.70 -11.81
C TYR A 72 0.95 -8.17 -12.04
N ASN A 73 0.73 -8.66 -13.25
CA ASN A 73 1.17 -9.98 -13.70
C ASN A 73 2.49 -9.89 -14.48
N PRO A 74 3.66 -10.08 -13.82
CA PRO A 74 4.95 -10.09 -14.50
C PRO A 74 5.24 -11.38 -15.26
N THR A 75 4.39 -12.40 -15.15
CA THR A 75 4.60 -13.71 -15.76
C THR A 75 4.27 -13.70 -17.26
N ASP A 76 4.50 -14.82 -17.93
CA ASP A 76 4.12 -15.03 -19.33
C ASP A 76 2.83 -15.85 -19.47
N GLU A 77 2.15 -16.14 -18.35
CA GLU A 77 0.93 -16.93 -18.28
C GLU A 77 -0.24 -16.11 -17.72
N VAL A 78 -1.47 -16.51 -18.07
CA VAL A 78 -2.68 -15.93 -17.46
C VAL A 78 -2.74 -16.39 -16.01
N GLN A 79 -2.85 -15.43 -15.09
CA GLN A 79 -3.12 -15.69 -13.67
C GLN A 79 -4.59 -15.35 -13.38
N TYR A 80 -5.10 -15.76 -12.22
CA TYR A 80 -6.49 -15.51 -11.83
C TYR A 80 -6.55 -14.90 -10.44
N LEU A 81 -7.40 -13.89 -10.28
CA LEU A 81 -7.60 -13.20 -9.01
C LEU A 81 -8.59 -13.92 -8.10
N ASP A 82 -9.44 -14.80 -8.63
CA ASP A 82 -10.41 -15.58 -7.87
C ASP A 82 -9.80 -16.20 -6.60
N ASN A 83 -10.42 -15.98 -5.43
CA ASN A 83 -9.97 -16.47 -4.12
C ASN A 83 -8.60 -15.91 -3.67
N LEU A 84 -8.10 -14.85 -4.30
CA LEU A 84 -7.05 -14.03 -3.71
C LEU A 84 -7.66 -12.97 -2.79
N ALA A 85 -6.86 -12.40 -1.89
CA ALA A 85 -7.27 -11.30 -1.04
C ALA A 85 -6.14 -10.28 -0.83
N LEU A 86 -6.52 -9.02 -0.70
CA LEU A 86 -5.68 -7.98 -0.11
C LEU A 86 -5.93 -7.98 1.39
N CYS A 87 -4.87 -8.00 2.20
CA CYS A 87 -4.99 -8.03 3.64
C CYS A 87 -4.02 -7.07 4.34
N ALA A 88 -4.40 -6.65 5.55
CA ALA A 88 -3.57 -5.86 6.44
C ALA A 88 -2.99 -6.75 7.55
N HIS A 89 -1.70 -6.57 7.82
CA HIS A 89 -1.01 -7.31 8.88
C HIS A 89 -1.47 -6.84 10.27
N ALA A 90 -1.62 -7.76 11.22
CA ALA A 90 -2.12 -7.47 12.57
C ALA A 90 -1.12 -6.67 13.44
N ILE A 91 0.18 -6.82 13.18
CA ILE A 91 1.24 -6.04 13.84
C ILE A 91 1.49 -4.73 13.10
N ASP A 92 1.39 -3.62 13.83
CA ASP A 92 1.88 -2.31 13.42
C ASP A 92 3.43 -2.25 13.54
N PRO A 93 4.16 -2.00 12.44
CA PRO A 93 5.63 -1.96 12.44
C PRO A 93 6.22 -0.82 13.30
N THR A 94 5.41 0.15 13.73
CA THR A 94 5.82 1.26 14.61
C THR A 94 5.88 0.89 16.08
N LYS A 95 5.47 -0.33 16.45
CA LYS A 95 5.41 -0.78 17.85
C LYS A 95 6.50 -1.80 18.14
N VAL A 96 7.02 -1.83 19.37
CA VAL A 96 7.82 -2.95 19.87
C VAL A 96 6.88 -3.82 20.70
N ILE A 97 6.65 -5.05 20.27
CA ILE A 97 5.76 -5.98 20.95
C ILE A 97 6.56 -7.14 21.55
N THR A 98 6.32 -7.44 22.83
CA THR A 98 6.82 -8.66 23.47
C THR A 98 5.67 -9.63 23.69
N PHE A 99 5.62 -10.69 22.90
CA PHE A 99 4.60 -11.73 23.00
C PHE A 99 4.79 -12.61 24.24
N ALA A 100 3.71 -13.17 24.76
CA ALA A 100 3.81 -14.37 25.57
C ALA A 100 4.44 -15.50 24.73
N PRO A 101 5.33 -16.35 25.28
CA PRO A 101 6.13 -17.28 24.47
C PRO A 101 5.32 -18.22 23.55
N LYS A 102 4.10 -18.61 23.95
CA LYS A 102 3.23 -19.48 23.15
C LYS A 102 2.52 -18.76 22.00
N ASP A 103 2.39 -17.44 22.09
CA ASP A 103 1.60 -16.60 21.19
C ASP A 103 2.48 -15.78 20.23
N ASP A 104 3.82 -15.92 20.32
CA ASP A 104 4.74 -15.35 19.32
C ASP A 104 4.56 -16.07 17.98
N PHE A 105 3.90 -15.40 17.04
CA PHE A 105 3.58 -15.93 15.72
C PHE A 105 4.48 -15.43 14.58
N VAL A 106 5.36 -14.45 14.82
CA VAL A 106 6.08 -13.68 13.77
C VAL A 106 6.84 -14.57 12.77
N ASN A 107 7.28 -15.76 13.22
CA ASN A 107 7.99 -16.73 12.37
C ASN A 107 7.21 -18.03 12.08
N ARG A 108 5.94 -18.10 12.51
CA ARG A 108 5.07 -19.28 12.40
C ARG A 108 4.06 -19.14 11.26
N TYR A 109 3.41 -17.99 11.16
CA TYR A 109 2.46 -17.65 10.10
C TYR A 109 2.41 -16.14 9.85
N TYR A 110 1.76 -15.72 8.77
CA TYR A 110 1.47 -14.32 8.49
C TYR A 110 0.14 -13.95 9.17
N GLY A 111 0.18 -13.10 10.21
CA GLY A 111 -0.99 -12.77 11.01
C GLY A 111 -1.68 -11.51 10.51
N ILE A 112 -2.96 -11.62 10.14
CA ILE A 112 -3.73 -10.49 9.57
C ILE A 112 -4.88 -10.08 10.50
N ASN A 113 -5.29 -8.81 10.42
CA ASN A 113 -6.45 -8.29 11.16
C ASN A 113 -7.62 -7.86 10.26
N ALA A 114 -7.35 -7.69 8.96
CA ALA A 114 -8.33 -7.29 7.97
C ALA A 114 -8.00 -7.88 6.60
N LEU A 115 -9.02 -8.16 5.79
CA LEU A 115 -8.90 -8.51 4.40
C LEU A 115 -10.15 -8.13 3.58
N ALA A 116 -9.95 -7.97 2.28
CA ALA A 116 -11.00 -7.97 1.28
C ALA A 116 -10.57 -8.90 0.13
N TYR A 117 -11.46 -9.80 -0.29
CA TYR A 117 -11.14 -10.86 -1.24
C TYR A 117 -11.85 -10.71 -2.57
N PHE A 118 -11.21 -11.20 -3.64
CA PHE A 118 -11.77 -11.27 -4.98
C PHE A 118 -12.73 -12.48 -5.08
N PRO A 119 -14.04 -12.26 -5.31
CA PRO A 119 -14.97 -13.37 -5.45
C PRO A 119 -14.76 -14.12 -6.76
N GLY A 120 -15.13 -15.40 -6.83
CA GLY A 120 -15.08 -16.16 -8.08
C GLY A 120 -14.88 -17.66 -7.90
N LYS A 121 -15.06 -18.42 -8.97
CA LYS A 121 -15.02 -19.90 -9.01
C LYS A 121 -13.65 -20.45 -9.42
N GLY A 122 -12.66 -19.58 -9.60
CA GLY A 122 -11.26 -19.95 -9.87
C GLY A 122 -10.76 -19.58 -11.26
N LYS A 123 -11.64 -19.18 -12.18
CA LYS A 123 -11.29 -18.78 -13.55
C LYS A 123 -12.10 -17.59 -14.08
N ASP A 124 -12.81 -16.89 -13.21
CA ASP A 124 -13.73 -15.82 -13.61
C ASP A 124 -12.99 -14.48 -13.81
N MET A 125 -11.84 -14.30 -13.15
CA MET A 125 -11.09 -13.03 -13.12
C MET A 125 -9.65 -13.20 -13.63
N PRO A 126 -9.43 -13.37 -14.95
CA PRO A 126 -8.10 -13.50 -15.53
C PRO A 126 -7.34 -12.16 -15.55
N ILE A 127 -6.08 -12.18 -15.13
CA ILE A 127 -5.11 -11.11 -15.40
C ILE A 127 -4.11 -11.59 -16.45
N GLN A 128 -4.15 -10.96 -17.62
CA GLN A 128 -3.31 -11.31 -18.75
C GLN A 128 -1.82 -11.06 -18.43
N PRO A 129 -0.89 -11.77 -19.10
CA PRO A 129 0.53 -11.45 -19.01
C PRO A 129 0.79 -9.97 -19.25
N LYS A 130 1.64 -9.38 -18.40
CA LYS A 130 2.05 -7.96 -18.46
C LYS A 130 0.90 -6.94 -18.34
N HIS A 131 -0.22 -7.34 -17.74
CA HIS A 131 -1.31 -6.44 -17.41
C HIS A 131 -1.35 -6.14 -15.91
N SER A 132 -1.92 -4.98 -15.59
CA SER A 132 -2.20 -4.56 -14.23
C SER A 132 -3.69 -4.61 -13.95
N ILE A 133 -4.01 -4.71 -12.67
CA ILE A 133 -5.34 -4.54 -12.10
C ILE A 133 -5.25 -3.44 -11.03
N ILE A 134 -6.14 -2.47 -11.10
CA ILE A 134 -6.25 -1.38 -10.14
C ILE A 134 -7.39 -1.68 -9.18
N VAL A 135 -7.08 -1.79 -7.89
CA VAL A 135 -8.06 -1.87 -6.81
C VAL A 135 -8.07 -0.52 -6.08
N ALA A 136 -9.18 0.21 -6.15
CA ALA A 136 -9.33 1.51 -5.52
C ALA A 136 -10.02 1.39 -4.14
N LYS A 137 -9.86 2.39 -3.28
CA LYS A 137 -10.74 2.57 -2.12
C LYS A 137 -12.15 2.88 -2.60
N TYR A 138 -12.26 3.96 -3.37
CA TYR A 138 -13.47 4.38 -4.06
C TYR A 138 -13.13 4.63 -5.54
N ALA A 139 -13.79 3.94 -6.46
CA ALA A 139 -13.53 4.02 -7.89
C ALA A 139 -14.34 5.15 -8.53
N VAL A 140 -14.13 6.38 -8.07
CA VAL A 140 -14.86 7.58 -8.53
C VAL A 140 -13.92 8.61 -9.13
N ASP A 141 -14.48 9.65 -9.74
CA ASP A 141 -13.73 10.86 -10.04
C ASP A 141 -13.66 11.69 -8.75
N HIS A 142 -12.56 11.58 -8.01
CA HIS A 142 -12.45 12.15 -6.67
C HIS A 142 -12.53 13.66 -6.66
N LYS A 143 -12.03 14.32 -7.71
CA LYS A 143 -12.21 15.75 -7.90
C LYS A 143 -13.71 16.09 -7.99
N ALA A 144 -14.42 15.44 -8.91
CA ALA A 144 -15.84 15.71 -9.12
C ALA A 144 -16.70 15.34 -7.90
N ALA A 145 -16.37 14.25 -7.21
CA ALA A 145 -17.03 13.83 -5.98
C ALA A 145 -16.84 14.89 -4.87
N PHE A 146 -15.61 15.36 -4.67
CA PHE A 146 -15.31 16.39 -3.68
C PHE A 146 -15.97 17.74 -4.03
N GLU A 147 -15.94 18.18 -5.29
CA GLU A 147 -16.64 19.39 -5.73
C GLU A 147 -18.16 19.33 -5.48
N LYS A 148 -18.77 18.14 -5.60
CA LYS A 148 -20.18 17.93 -5.26
C LYS A 148 -20.46 18.05 -3.76
N GLU A 149 -19.55 17.60 -2.90
CA GLU A 149 -19.66 17.78 -1.44
C GLU A 149 -19.60 19.27 -1.03
N LEU A 150 -19.00 20.11 -1.86
CA LEU A 150 -18.89 21.57 -1.68
C LEU A 150 -20.10 22.34 -2.24
N GLU A 151 -21.27 21.72 -2.38
CA GLU A 151 -22.46 22.36 -2.96
C GLU A 151 -22.75 23.75 -2.33
N GLY A 152 -22.80 24.78 -3.17
CA GLY A 152 -23.05 26.17 -2.77
C GLY A 152 -21.81 27.00 -2.42
N GLU A 153 -20.62 26.39 -2.40
CA GLU A 153 -19.34 27.08 -2.19
C GLU A 153 -18.76 27.66 -3.49
N ASP A 154 -17.94 28.71 -3.36
CA ASP A 154 -17.14 29.24 -4.47
C ASP A 154 -15.90 28.35 -4.69
N LEU A 155 -15.96 27.48 -5.69
CA LEU A 155 -14.86 26.56 -6.05
C LEU A 155 -13.55 27.29 -6.36
N SER A 156 -13.58 28.57 -6.76
CA SER A 156 -12.36 29.35 -6.99
C SER A 156 -11.53 29.56 -5.73
N MET A 157 -12.12 29.35 -4.54
CA MET A 157 -11.41 29.36 -3.27
C MET A 157 -10.64 28.07 -3.00
N TYR A 158 -10.93 26.98 -3.69
CA TYR A 158 -10.31 25.68 -3.43
C TYR A 158 -9.16 25.45 -4.41
N LYS A 159 -7.97 25.13 -3.88
CA LYS A 159 -6.75 24.88 -4.67
C LYS A 159 -6.24 23.47 -4.42
N GLY A 160 -5.68 22.82 -5.44
CA GLY A 160 -5.13 21.47 -5.37
C GLY A 160 -6.10 20.37 -5.79
N LEU A 161 -7.38 20.68 -6.00
CA LEU A 161 -8.40 19.68 -6.38
C LEU A 161 -8.12 19.04 -7.74
N GLU A 162 -7.40 19.74 -8.62
CA GLU A 162 -6.94 19.25 -9.91
C GLU A 162 -5.93 18.09 -9.82
N ALA A 163 -5.36 17.83 -8.64
CA ALA A 163 -4.48 16.69 -8.40
C ALA A 163 -5.25 15.40 -8.04
N PHE A 164 -6.46 15.52 -7.49
CA PHE A 164 -7.23 14.37 -7.01
C PHE A 164 -7.49 13.38 -8.14
N LEU A 165 -7.34 12.08 -7.86
CA LEU A 165 -7.33 11.07 -8.92
C LEU A 165 -8.69 10.90 -9.61
N ASP A 166 -8.65 10.39 -10.84
CA ASP A 166 -9.83 9.81 -11.51
C ASP A 166 -9.70 8.29 -11.49
N LEU A 167 -10.38 7.64 -10.55
CA LEU A 167 -10.34 6.20 -10.35
C LEU A 167 -11.58 5.49 -10.92
N ARG A 168 -12.42 6.16 -11.73
CA ARG A 168 -13.60 5.52 -12.38
C ARG A 168 -13.29 4.33 -13.27
N LYS A 169 -12.02 4.22 -13.68
CA LYS A 169 -11.50 3.12 -14.53
C LYS A 169 -10.75 2.07 -13.71
N ALA A 170 -10.79 2.13 -12.39
CA ALA A 170 -10.31 1.03 -11.57
C ALA A 170 -11.09 -0.24 -11.90
N ASP A 171 -10.44 -1.38 -11.75
CA ASP A 171 -11.01 -2.68 -12.05
C ASP A 171 -11.86 -3.19 -10.88
N PHE A 172 -11.52 -2.81 -9.64
CA PHE A 172 -12.22 -3.19 -8.42
C PHE A 172 -12.23 -2.07 -7.38
N GLU A 173 -13.16 -2.14 -6.43
CA GLU A 173 -13.15 -1.40 -5.17
C GLU A 173 -12.94 -2.35 -3.99
N TRP A 174 -12.11 -2.00 -3.00
CA TRP A 174 -12.07 -2.80 -1.76
C TRP A 174 -13.16 -2.40 -0.75
N THR A 175 -13.77 -1.24 -0.94
CA THR A 175 -15.03 -0.91 -0.25
C THR A 175 -16.20 -1.57 -0.97
N ASN A 176 -17.27 -1.86 -0.25
CA ASN A 176 -18.38 -2.65 -0.79
C ASN A 176 -19.72 -1.98 -0.51
N ALA A 177 -20.55 -1.84 -1.55
CA ALA A 177 -21.83 -1.14 -1.48
C ALA A 177 -22.83 -1.73 -0.47
N ASP A 178 -22.74 -3.04 -0.19
CA ASP A 178 -23.70 -3.73 0.69
C ASP A 178 -23.56 -3.30 2.16
N TYR A 179 -22.39 -2.80 2.54
CA TYR A 179 -22.08 -2.49 3.94
C TYR A 179 -21.19 -1.25 4.17
N ASP A 180 -20.70 -0.59 3.12
CA ASP A 180 -20.20 0.78 3.18
C ASP A 180 -21.37 1.76 2.91
N HIS A 181 -21.76 2.49 3.96
CA HIS A 181 -22.85 3.47 3.90
C HIS A 181 -22.36 4.92 3.74
N SER A 182 -21.09 5.13 3.34
CA SER A 182 -20.52 6.45 3.06
C SER A 182 -21.13 7.13 1.82
N GLY A 183 -21.74 6.34 0.93
CA GLY A 183 -22.29 6.81 -0.34
C GLY A 183 -21.22 7.12 -1.41
N LYS A 184 -19.98 6.64 -1.21
CA LYS A 184 -18.83 6.91 -2.10
C LYS A 184 -18.50 5.77 -3.08
N ASN A 185 -18.99 4.55 -2.82
CA ASN A 185 -18.82 3.41 -3.70
C ASN A 185 -19.40 3.67 -5.11
N ASN A 186 -18.75 3.13 -6.14
CA ASN A 186 -19.20 3.21 -7.52
C ASN A 186 -19.86 1.88 -7.96
N PRO A 187 -21.18 1.81 -8.11
CA PRO A 187 -21.88 0.55 -8.40
C PRO A 187 -21.59 -0.05 -9.79
N ASN A 188 -20.82 0.64 -10.64
CA ASN A 188 -20.38 0.13 -11.94
C ASN A 188 -19.02 -0.57 -11.89
N VAL A 189 -18.32 -0.52 -10.75
CA VAL A 189 -17.04 -1.18 -10.52
C VAL A 189 -17.29 -2.34 -9.55
N PRO A 190 -16.81 -3.57 -9.83
CA PRO A 190 -16.98 -4.69 -8.93
C PRO A 190 -16.31 -4.49 -7.57
N ASP A 191 -17.01 -4.87 -6.50
CA ASP A 191 -16.48 -4.80 -5.14
C ASP A 191 -15.73 -6.09 -4.76
N LEU A 192 -14.64 -5.94 -4.01
CA LEU A 192 -14.12 -7.00 -3.17
C LEU A 192 -15.10 -7.28 -2.02
N GLN A 193 -14.99 -8.47 -1.44
CA GLN A 193 -15.89 -8.91 -0.38
C GLN A 193 -15.14 -9.08 0.93
N ALA A 194 -15.81 -8.76 2.04
CA ALA A 194 -15.36 -9.17 3.36
C ALA A 194 -15.41 -10.69 3.48
N ILE A 195 -14.44 -11.30 4.18
CA ILE A 195 -14.39 -12.75 4.37
C ILE A 195 -15.63 -13.30 5.11
N MET A 196 -16.27 -12.46 5.92
CA MET A 196 -17.44 -12.79 6.71
C MET A 196 -18.27 -11.54 6.97
N THR A 197 -19.59 -11.67 6.89
CA THR A 197 -20.54 -10.63 7.25
C THR A 197 -21.53 -11.13 8.30
N ARG A 198 -22.13 -10.21 9.05
CA ARG A 198 -23.23 -10.46 9.99
C ARG A 198 -24.32 -9.43 9.81
N LYS A 199 -25.53 -9.70 10.31
CA LYS A 199 -26.60 -8.69 10.37
C LYS A 199 -26.73 -8.10 11.76
N ASP A 200 -26.89 -6.79 11.84
CA ASP A 200 -27.26 -6.12 13.08
C ASP A 200 -28.76 -6.32 13.41
N GLN A 201 -29.22 -5.77 14.54
CA GLN A 201 -30.61 -5.87 14.98
C GLN A 201 -31.62 -5.21 14.01
N ARG A 202 -31.14 -4.32 13.13
CA ARG A 202 -31.94 -3.61 12.12
C ARG A 202 -31.88 -4.29 10.75
N GLY A 203 -31.10 -5.37 10.63
CA GLY A 203 -30.91 -6.12 9.39
C GLY A 203 -29.81 -5.57 8.49
N ASN A 204 -29.07 -4.55 8.92
CA ASN A 204 -27.94 -4.02 8.15
C ASN A 204 -26.80 -5.04 8.13
N ILE A 205 -26.16 -5.19 6.98
CA ILE A 205 -24.99 -6.05 6.83
C ILE A 205 -23.79 -5.32 7.41
N LEU A 206 -23.04 -6.00 8.27
CA LEU A 206 -21.81 -5.52 8.88
C LEU A 206 -20.69 -6.49 8.51
N PRO A 207 -19.58 -6.03 7.94
CA PRO A 207 -18.46 -6.88 7.64
C PRO A 207 -17.69 -7.19 8.94
N SER A 208 -16.95 -8.29 8.94
CA SER A 208 -15.98 -8.65 9.98
C SER A 208 -14.61 -8.77 9.34
N PHE A 209 -13.58 -8.23 10.01
CA PHE A 209 -12.20 -8.21 9.50
C PHE A 209 -12.08 -7.50 8.15
N ASP A 210 -12.78 -6.38 7.98
CA ASP A 210 -12.86 -5.64 6.71
C ASP A 210 -11.63 -4.75 6.47
N LEU A 211 -11.12 -4.73 5.25
CA LEU A 211 -10.05 -3.81 4.84
C LEU A 211 -10.64 -2.44 4.50
N GLN A 212 -10.51 -1.46 5.39
CA GLN A 212 -11.14 -0.14 5.22
C GLN A 212 -10.23 0.87 4.51
N GLU A 213 -8.96 0.90 4.87
CA GLU A 213 -7.98 1.84 4.33
C GLU A 213 -6.57 1.23 4.33
N VAL A 214 -5.71 1.79 3.48
CA VAL A 214 -4.26 1.56 3.57
C VAL A 214 -3.67 2.64 4.46
N SER A 215 -3.14 2.24 5.61
CA SER A 215 -2.51 3.18 6.56
C SER A 215 -1.10 3.56 6.11
N GLU A 216 -0.58 4.66 6.68
CA GLU A 216 0.82 5.05 6.54
C GLU A 216 1.80 4.18 7.34
N HIS A 217 1.29 3.23 8.12
CA HIS A 217 2.06 2.29 8.93
C HIS A 217 1.34 0.93 9.02
N GLY A 218 1.84 -0.06 8.30
CA GLY A 218 1.20 -1.38 8.25
C GLY A 218 1.83 -2.29 7.21
N GLY A 219 1.59 -3.58 7.35
CA GLY A 219 1.87 -4.56 6.29
C GLY A 219 0.64 -4.70 5.40
N ILE A 220 0.84 -4.71 4.09
CA ILE A 220 -0.17 -5.11 3.11
C ILE A 220 0.35 -6.37 2.41
N ALA A 221 -0.52 -7.36 2.18
CA ALA A 221 -0.16 -8.53 1.39
C ALA A 221 -1.27 -8.89 0.40
N LEU A 222 -0.85 -9.46 -0.72
CA LEU A 222 -1.68 -10.26 -1.60
C LEU A 222 -1.53 -11.71 -1.16
N ILE A 223 -2.64 -12.35 -0.82
CA ILE A 223 -2.66 -13.75 -0.36
C ILE A 223 -3.59 -14.57 -1.24
N LYS A 224 -3.35 -15.88 -1.28
CA LYS A 224 -4.35 -16.87 -1.63
C LYS A 224 -5.14 -17.21 -0.37
N LEU A 225 -6.46 -17.24 -0.45
CA LEU A 225 -7.27 -17.70 0.67
C LEU A 225 -7.01 -19.21 0.91
N PRO A 226 -6.58 -19.62 2.12
CA PRO A 226 -6.37 -21.03 2.42
C PRO A 226 -7.69 -21.78 2.72
N TRP A 227 -8.79 -21.04 2.82
CA TRP A 227 -10.16 -21.51 3.09
C TRP A 227 -11.17 -20.78 2.21
N THR A 228 -12.31 -21.41 1.99
CA THR A 228 -13.50 -20.73 1.45
C THR A 228 -14.12 -19.79 2.50
N PRO A 229 -14.86 -18.74 2.11
CA PRO A 229 -15.61 -17.90 3.06
C PRO A 229 -16.54 -18.69 3.98
N GLU A 230 -17.21 -19.72 3.47
CA GLU A 230 -18.11 -20.58 4.25
C GLU A 230 -17.36 -21.38 5.32
N ASP A 231 -16.21 -21.94 4.94
CA ASP A 231 -15.32 -22.68 5.84
C ASP A 231 -14.75 -21.76 6.93
N PHE A 232 -14.29 -20.55 6.55
CA PHE A 232 -13.84 -19.54 7.51
C PHE A 232 -14.93 -19.20 8.52
N ALA A 233 -16.14 -18.86 8.07
CA ALA A 233 -17.24 -18.48 8.95
C ALA A 233 -17.59 -19.58 9.98
N GLN A 234 -17.40 -20.86 9.62
CA GLN A 234 -17.68 -22.00 10.51
C GLN A 234 -16.52 -22.37 11.44
N ASN A 235 -15.28 -22.05 11.04
CA ASN A 235 -14.08 -22.61 11.66
C ASN A 235 -13.09 -21.55 12.19
N TYR A 236 -13.33 -20.26 11.99
CA TYR A 236 -12.37 -19.23 12.40
C TYR A 236 -12.14 -19.17 13.92
N LYS A 237 -13.14 -19.48 14.75
CA LYS A 237 -12.99 -19.50 16.22
C LYS A 237 -12.49 -20.84 16.72
N GLU A 238 -11.53 -20.80 17.64
CA GLU A 238 -11.11 -21.96 18.41
C GLU A 238 -12.30 -22.55 19.20
N THR A 239 -12.38 -23.89 19.20
CA THR A 239 -13.29 -24.64 20.08
C THR A 239 -12.47 -25.58 20.96
N LYS A 240 -13.12 -26.26 21.91
CA LYS A 240 -12.44 -27.25 22.76
C LYS A 240 -11.80 -28.40 21.97
N ASP A 241 -12.30 -28.68 20.76
CA ASP A 241 -11.97 -29.87 19.99
C ASP A 241 -11.09 -29.58 18.77
N LYS A 242 -11.04 -28.33 18.29
CA LYS A 242 -10.26 -27.94 17.11
C LYS A 242 -9.69 -26.52 17.25
N PRO A 243 -8.45 -26.28 16.79
CA PRO A 243 -7.93 -24.93 16.65
C PRO A 243 -8.77 -24.17 15.60
N GLY A 244 -8.93 -22.87 15.81
CA GLY A 244 -9.51 -21.95 14.82
C GLY A 244 -8.43 -21.27 13.99
N TYR A 245 -8.86 -20.47 13.02
CA TYR A 245 -7.98 -19.61 12.21
C TYR A 245 -7.65 -18.28 12.89
N LEU A 246 -8.51 -17.83 13.82
CA LEU A 246 -8.35 -16.61 14.60
C LEU A 246 -7.75 -16.95 15.97
N HIS A 247 -6.58 -16.39 16.25
CA HIS A 247 -5.83 -16.60 17.47
C HIS A 247 -5.86 -15.37 18.36
N TYR A 248 -6.13 -15.57 19.66
CA TYR A 248 -5.93 -14.53 20.66
C TYR A 248 -4.45 -14.47 21.04
N ILE A 249 -3.84 -13.29 20.91
CA ILE A 249 -2.42 -13.06 21.07
C ILE A 249 -2.18 -12.30 22.37
N THR A 250 -1.60 -12.96 23.37
CA THR A 250 -1.25 -12.32 24.64
C THR A 250 0.06 -11.55 24.54
N ILE A 251 0.02 -10.29 24.96
CA ILE A 251 1.17 -9.39 25.00
C ILE A 251 1.63 -9.16 26.44
N THR A 252 2.94 -9.27 26.66
CA THR A 252 3.55 -9.13 28.00
C THR A 252 4.20 -7.77 28.23
N SER A 253 4.40 -6.98 27.17
CA SER A 253 4.83 -5.59 27.27
C SER A 253 3.68 -4.69 27.75
N SER A 254 3.89 -3.90 28.80
CA SER A 254 2.85 -3.13 29.50
C SER A 254 2.18 -2.01 28.71
N ALA A 255 2.70 -1.66 27.52
CA ALA A 255 2.20 -0.55 26.70
C ALA A 255 1.19 -0.97 25.62
N PHE A 256 0.87 -2.27 25.51
CA PHE A 256 0.05 -2.81 24.42
C PHE A 256 -1.02 -3.77 24.96
N ALA A 257 -2.19 -3.71 24.35
CA ALA A 257 -3.26 -4.67 24.62
C ALA A 257 -3.03 -5.96 23.83
N ASP A 258 -3.59 -7.04 24.35
CA ASP A 258 -3.79 -8.27 23.60
C ASP A 258 -4.64 -7.98 22.35
N PHE A 259 -4.48 -8.79 21.31
CA PHE A 259 -5.21 -8.63 20.06
C PHE A 259 -5.51 -9.99 19.42
N GLU A 260 -6.33 -10.01 18.38
CA GLU A 260 -6.60 -11.21 17.60
C GLU A 260 -5.90 -11.14 16.24
N ALA A 261 -5.38 -12.26 15.76
CA ALA A 261 -4.77 -12.39 14.45
C ALA A 261 -5.33 -13.61 13.71
N ILE A 262 -5.75 -13.43 12.47
CA ILE A 262 -6.08 -14.52 11.56
C ILE A 262 -4.76 -15.07 11.03
N GLU A 263 -4.49 -16.35 11.28
CA GLU A 263 -3.33 -17.06 10.74
C GLU A 263 -3.48 -17.23 9.24
N ILE A 264 -2.50 -16.80 8.45
CA ILE A 264 -2.31 -17.17 7.03
C ILE A 264 -1.00 -17.97 6.93
N PRO A 265 -1.00 -19.21 6.42
CA PRO A 265 0.23 -19.94 6.17
C PRO A 265 1.14 -19.13 5.25
N PHE A 266 2.45 -19.07 5.54
CA PHE A 266 3.37 -18.28 4.71
C PHE A 266 3.39 -18.69 3.24
N ALA A 267 3.09 -19.96 2.93
CA ALA A 267 3.03 -20.48 1.56
C ALA A 267 1.84 -19.92 0.75
N ASP A 268 0.84 -19.35 1.43
CA ASP A 268 -0.32 -18.73 0.81
C ASP A 268 -0.16 -17.21 0.65
N VAL A 269 0.95 -16.63 1.12
CA VAL A 269 1.29 -15.22 0.86
C VAL A 269 2.01 -15.12 -0.48
N ILE A 270 1.45 -14.36 -1.41
CA ILE A 270 1.95 -14.22 -2.78
C ILE A 270 2.99 -13.11 -2.86
N ASP A 271 2.67 -11.91 -2.38
CA ASP A 271 3.58 -10.76 -2.30
C ASP A 271 3.14 -9.89 -1.11
N CYS A 272 4.09 -9.15 -0.52
CA CYS A 272 3.78 -8.25 0.58
C CYS A 272 4.70 -7.02 0.62
N ILE A 273 4.20 -5.97 1.26
CA ILE A 273 4.88 -4.69 1.45
C ILE A 273 4.68 -4.20 2.89
N THR A 274 5.74 -3.69 3.51
CA THR A 274 5.68 -3.05 4.83
C THR A 274 5.86 -1.54 4.69
N ILE A 275 4.77 -0.80 4.95
CA ILE A 275 4.76 0.66 4.98
C ILE A 275 5.07 1.09 6.41
N CYS A 276 6.07 1.95 6.61
CA CYS A 276 6.36 2.52 7.93
C CYS A 276 7.20 3.80 7.80
N PRO A 277 6.82 4.91 8.46
CA PRO A 277 7.66 6.10 8.49
C PRO A 277 9.05 5.78 9.05
N LYS A 278 10.09 6.31 8.41
CA LYS A 278 11.48 5.93 8.70
C LYS A 278 11.90 6.19 10.14
N SER A 279 11.38 7.24 10.76
CA SER A 279 11.67 7.58 12.15
C SER A 279 10.98 6.65 13.17
N GLN A 280 10.06 5.80 12.73
CA GLN A 280 9.19 5.03 13.61
C GLN A 280 9.34 3.52 13.53
N PHE A 281 10.10 2.97 12.59
CA PHE A 281 10.23 1.52 12.51
C PHE A 281 10.83 0.94 13.79
N GLN A 282 10.05 0.10 14.45
CA GLN A 282 10.41 -0.50 15.74
C GLN A 282 10.56 -2.02 15.63
N MET A 283 9.72 -2.69 14.83
CA MET A 283 9.78 -4.13 14.67
C MET A 283 9.40 -4.57 13.26
N ARG A 284 9.96 -5.72 12.86
CA ARG A 284 9.62 -6.38 11.62
C ARG A 284 8.39 -7.28 11.85
N PRO A 285 7.25 -7.04 11.17
CA PRO A 285 6.02 -7.80 11.41
C PRO A 285 6.07 -9.26 10.95
N CYS A 286 6.85 -9.58 9.90
CA CYS A 286 6.92 -10.92 9.33
C CYS A 286 8.32 -11.24 8.75
N LYS A 287 8.58 -12.51 8.44
CA LYS A 287 9.85 -12.91 7.77
C LYS A 287 9.84 -12.76 6.25
N LEU A 288 8.66 -12.55 5.65
CA LEU A 288 8.46 -12.43 4.19
C LEU A 288 8.88 -11.07 3.64
N ASP A 289 9.08 -10.06 4.50
CA ASP A 289 9.58 -8.76 4.09
C ASP A 289 10.73 -8.33 5.01
N LYS A 290 11.94 -8.24 4.46
CA LYS A 290 13.17 -7.94 5.19
C LYS A 290 13.31 -6.47 5.54
N GLY A 291 12.45 -5.59 5.00
CA GLY A 291 12.55 -4.16 5.20
C GLY A 291 11.21 -3.46 5.20
N TYR A 292 11.27 -2.15 5.08
CA TYR A 292 10.11 -1.28 5.05
C TYR A 292 10.47 -0.04 4.25
N ASN A 293 9.46 0.69 3.78
CA ASN A 293 9.62 1.98 3.13
C ASN A 293 8.38 2.84 3.39
N ALA A 294 8.48 4.14 3.11
CA ALA A 294 7.36 5.06 3.24
C ALA A 294 7.58 6.28 2.36
N VAL A 295 6.46 6.91 1.99
CA VAL A 295 6.44 8.26 1.40
C VAL A 295 6.97 9.29 2.39
N THR A 296 6.63 9.16 3.67
CA THR A 296 6.97 10.11 4.73
C THR A 296 8.07 9.58 5.64
N ASP A 297 8.93 10.48 6.14
CA ASP A 297 9.96 10.11 7.12
C ASP A 297 9.41 10.03 8.55
N VAL A 298 8.36 10.81 8.84
CA VAL A 298 7.66 10.88 10.13
C VAL A 298 6.18 10.51 9.96
N PRO A 299 5.46 10.19 11.04
CA PRO A 299 4.01 9.95 10.97
C PRO A 299 3.28 11.16 10.46
N PHE A 300 2.17 10.95 9.77
CA PHE A 300 1.37 12.01 9.18
C PHE A 300 0.82 12.97 10.23
N VAL A 301 0.43 12.46 11.41
CA VAL A 301 0.03 13.31 12.56
C VAL A 301 1.14 14.25 13.05
N SER A 302 2.41 13.94 12.74
CA SER A 302 3.57 14.78 13.06
C SER A 302 3.99 15.71 11.92
N ILE A 303 3.41 15.55 10.73
CA ILE A 303 3.66 16.43 9.58
C ILE A 303 2.91 17.74 9.81
N LYS A 304 3.62 18.87 9.76
CA LYS A 304 2.96 20.18 9.80
C LYS A 304 2.18 20.35 8.52
N ASN A 305 0.95 20.86 8.58
CA ASN A 305 0.09 20.96 7.40
C ASN A 305 0.71 21.79 6.25
N ILE A 306 1.64 22.72 6.55
CA ILE A 306 2.40 23.47 5.53
C ILE A 306 3.31 22.57 4.66
N ASP A 307 3.67 21.39 5.16
CA ASP A 307 4.56 20.44 4.49
C ASP A 307 3.79 19.38 3.69
N TYR A 308 2.46 19.32 3.75
CA TYR A 308 1.63 18.39 2.94
C TYR A 308 1.95 18.41 1.44
N PRO A 309 2.19 19.57 0.78
CA PRO A 309 2.59 19.60 -0.64
C PRO A 309 3.86 18.80 -0.95
N THR A 310 4.73 18.58 0.03
CA THR A 310 5.96 17.79 -0.15
C THR A 310 5.65 16.33 -0.45
N TYR A 311 4.60 15.77 0.15
CA TYR A 311 4.25 14.35 0.10
C TYR A 311 3.03 14.03 -0.74
N SER A 312 2.17 15.02 -1.00
CA SER A 312 1.00 14.94 -1.89
C SER A 312 1.33 14.16 -3.15
N GLY A 313 0.41 13.31 -3.63
CA GLY A 313 0.50 12.63 -4.92
C GLY A 313 1.69 11.66 -5.10
N LEU A 314 2.38 11.29 -4.02
CA LEU A 314 3.46 10.30 -4.06
C LEU A 314 2.96 8.90 -3.69
N ALA A 315 3.52 7.89 -4.34
CA ALA A 315 3.25 6.48 -4.12
C ALA A 315 4.54 5.70 -3.82
N LEU A 316 4.38 4.51 -3.23
CA LEU A 316 5.41 3.48 -3.22
C LEU A 316 5.25 2.63 -4.46
N THR A 317 6.23 2.67 -5.37
CA THR A 317 6.20 1.90 -6.61
C THR A 317 7.37 0.93 -6.70
N ARG A 318 7.07 -0.30 -7.11
CA ARG A 318 8.05 -1.36 -7.29
C ARG A 318 9.09 -0.94 -8.34
N ARG A 319 10.36 -1.19 -8.04
CA ARG A 319 11.47 -0.83 -8.91
C ARG A 319 11.53 -1.74 -10.11
N TRP A 320 11.98 -1.19 -11.22
CA TRP A 320 12.35 -1.90 -12.43
C TRP A 320 13.86 -1.84 -12.59
N ASP A 321 14.53 -2.99 -12.71
CA ASP A 321 16.00 -3.06 -12.83
C ASP A 321 16.51 -2.83 -14.26
N GLY A 322 15.61 -2.58 -15.21
CA GLY A 322 15.88 -2.52 -16.65
C GLY A 322 15.43 -3.76 -17.41
N ARG A 323 15.10 -4.86 -16.72
CA ARG A 323 14.71 -6.16 -17.30
C ARG A 323 13.50 -6.80 -16.62
N LYS A 324 13.37 -6.65 -15.31
CA LYS A 324 12.26 -7.17 -14.50
C LYS A 324 11.92 -6.22 -13.35
N PHE A 325 10.76 -6.45 -12.74
CA PHE A 325 10.46 -5.86 -11.44
C PHE A 325 11.37 -6.47 -10.38
N VAL A 326 11.83 -5.63 -9.46
CA VAL A 326 12.67 -6.02 -8.32
C VAL A 326 11.75 -6.55 -7.23
N ASP A 327 12.01 -7.77 -6.81
CA ASP A 327 11.31 -8.46 -5.75
C ASP A 327 12.31 -9.36 -5.03
N ASP A 328 12.93 -8.81 -4.00
CA ASP A 328 13.96 -9.46 -3.18
C ASP A 328 13.42 -9.72 -1.76
N ASP A 329 12.10 -9.83 -1.60
CA ASP A 329 11.39 -9.93 -0.32
C ASP A 329 11.82 -8.81 0.65
N ASN A 330 11.95 -7.57 0.14
CA ASN A 330 12.47 -6.46 0.93
C ASN A 330 11.95 -5.11 0.43
N THR A 331 10.89 -4.61 1.06
CA THR A 331 10.23 -3.36 0.67
C THR A 331 11.19 -2.18 0.51
N LYS A 332 12.26 -2.12 1.33
CA LYS A 332 13.25 -1.05 1.26
C LYS A 332 14.00 -1.01 -0.07
N THR A 333 14.39 -2.18 -0.58
CA THR A 333 15.10 -2.28 -1.87
C THR A 333 14.14 -2.30 -3.03
N ASP A 334 12.96 -2.86 -2.81
CA ASP A 334 12.08 -3.24 -3.90
C ASP A 334 11.16 -2.09 -4.32
N PHE A 335 10.84 -1.18 -3.42
CA PHE A 335 10.03 0.00 -3.71
C PHE A 335 10.86 1.29 -3.71
N LYS A 336 10.38 2.27 -4.48
CA LYS A 336 10.83 3.66 -4.47
C LYS A 336 9.63 4.58 -4.31
N VAL A 337 9.88 5.76 -3.74
CA VAL A 337 8.90 6.83 -3.73
C VAL A 337 8.95 7.55 -5.08
N GLN A 338 7.80 7.70 -5.72
CA GLN A 338 7.65 8.48 -6.96
C GLN A 338 6.24 9.07 -7.05
N VAL A 339 5.99 9.94 -8.02
CA VAL A 339 4.63 10.42 -8.31
C VAL A 339 3.76 9.23 -8.71
N ALA A 340 2.53 9.19 -8.19
CA ALA A 340 1.57 8.13 -8.46
C ALA A 340 1.36 7.96 -9.97
N SER A 341 1.32 6.71 -10.46
CA SER A 341 1.21 6.44 -11.89
C SER A 341 -0.13 6.89 -12.49
N LEU A 342 -1.17 6.98 -11.65
CA LEU A 342 -2.51 7.44 -12.02
C LEU A 342 -2.73 8.95 -11.84
N SER A 343 -1.70 9.73 -11.47
CA SER A 343 -1.80 11.19 -11.36
C SER A 343 -2.34 11.82 -12.65
N ARG A 344 -3.25 12.79 -12.49
CA ARG A 344 -3.72 13.63 -13.59
C ARG A 344 -2.55 14.36 -14.23
N LYS A 345 -2.73 14.77 -15.49
CA LYS A 345 -1.70 15.48 -16.25
C LYS A 345 -2.16 16.88 -16.61
N ASP A 346 -1.24 17.84 -16.57
CA ASP A 346 -1.44 19.19 -17.08
C ASP A 346 -1.49 19.20 -18.63
N ASP A 347 -1.75 20.37 -19.23
CA ASP A 347 -1.80 20.56 -20.69
C ASP A 347 -0.46 20.23 -21.40
N LYS A 348 0.64 20.13 -20.65
CA LYS A 348 1.97 19.77 -21.13
C LYS A 348 2.29 18.28 -20.92
N GLY A 349 1.36 17.52 -20.34
CA GLY A 349 1.53 16.10 -20.04
C GLY A 349 2.29 15.80 -18.75
N ASN A 350 2.60 16.81 -17.92
CA ASN A 350 3.29 16.60 -16.64
C ASN A 350 2.28 16.15 -15.58
N PRO A 351 2.66 15.20 -14.70
CA PRO A 351 1.84 14.85 -13.54
C PRO A 351 1.55 16.07 -12.65
N ILE A 352 0.30 16.19 -12.23
CA ILE A 352 -0.17 17.14 -11.22
C ILE A 352 -0.06 16.46 -9.86
N LYS A 353 0.48 17.19 -8.87
CA LYS A 353 0.82 16.65 -7.55
C LYS A 353 0.30 17.52 -6.42
#